data_AF-A0A2A5CCI7-F1
#
_entry.id   AF-A0A2A5CCI7-F1
#
_cell.length_a   1.000
_cell.length_b   1.000
_cell.length_c   1.000
_cell.angle_alpha   90.00
_cell.angle_beta   90.00
_cell.angle_gamma   90.00
#
_symmetry.space_group_name_H-M   'P 1'
#
loop_
_entity.id
_entity.type
_entity.pdbx_description
1 polymer ?
#
loop_
_entity_poly.entity_id
_entity_poly.type
_entity_poly.pdbx_seq_one_letter_code
_entity_poly.pdbx_strand_id
1 'polypeptide(L)'
;MLDKITLVRDYLNKVKTRCTNNAAAKALGIKPAELKKLLGDRCPENSWFVNIAAGEPVGYADNEKHPELYRTKRIIESAEVLTRNLDL
;
A
#
# COMPACT_ATOMS: atom_id res chain seq x y z
N MET A 1 -13.16 7.49 5.61
CA MET A 1 -11.67 7.40 5.65
C MET A 1 -11.21 5.95 5.52
N LEU A 2 -11.71 5.04 6.38
CA LEU A 2 -11.47 3.60 6.20
C LEU A 2 -11.86 3.10 4.80
N ASP A 3 -12.99 3.58 4.26
CA ASP A 3 -13.46 3.16 2.93
C ASP A 3 -12.44 3.48 1.81
N LYS A 4 -11.76 4.63 1.89
CA LYS A 4 -10.73 5.02 0.93
C LYS A 4 -9.47 4.16 1.06
N ILE A 5 -9.10 3.76 2.29
CA ILE A 5 -7.96 2.85 2.52
C ILE A 5 -8.25 1.46 1.98
N THR A 6 -9.45 0.93 2.26
CA THR A 6 -9.91 -0.34 1.70
C THR A 6 -9.91 -0.29 0.18
N LEU A 7 -10.39 0.79 -0.43
CA LEU A 7 -10.36 0.99 -1.89
C LEU A 7 -8.93 0.92 -2.46
N VAL A 8 -7.98 1.62 -1.84
CA VAL A 8 -6.57 1.57 -2.26
C VAL A 8 -6.01 0.15 -2.10
N ARG A 9 -6.23 -0.48 -0.95
CA ARG A 9 -5.74 -1.84 -0.68
C ARG A 9 -6.28 -2.85 -1.69
N ASP A 10 -7.58 -2.82 -1.96
CA ASP A 10 -8.24 -3.73 -2.89
C ASP A 10 -7.76 -3.51 -4.32
N TYR A 11 -7.50 -2.26 -4.70
CA TYR A 11 -6.86 -1.93 -5.96
C TYR A 11 -5.46 -2.55 -6.06
N LEU A 12 -4.60 -2.34 -5.07
CA LEU A 12 -3.24 -2.89 -5.05
C LEU A 12 -3.25 -4.42 -5.11
N ASN A 13 -4.21 -5.04 -4.42
CA ASN A 13 -4.41 -6.48 -4.45
C ASN A 13 -4.84 -6.98 -5.84
N LYS A 14 -5.75 -6.26 -6.50
CA LYS A 14 -6.20 -6.57 -7.85
C LYS A 14 -5.09 -6.43 -8.89
N VAL A 15 -4.30 -5.35 -8.80
CA VAL A 15 -3.20 -5.11 -9.75
C VAL A 15 -1.88 -5.75 -9.33
N LYS A 16 -1.85 -6.40 -8.17
CA LYS A 16 -0.71 -7.14 -7.60
C LYS A 16 0.57 -6.31 -7.61
N THR A 17 0.46 -5.06 -7.20
CA THR A 17 1.53 -4.07 -7.29
C THR A 17 1.73 -3.40 -5.94
N ARG A 18 2.98 -3.34 -5.49
CA ARG A 18 3.37 -2.64 -4.26
C ARG A 18 3.19 -1.13 -4.41
N CYS A 19 2.92 -0.45 -3.30
CA CYS A 19 2.79 0.99 -3.24
C CYS A 19 3.56 1.55 -2.05
N THR A 20 4.28 2.64 -2.24
CA THR A 20 4.96 3.29 -1.12
C THR A 20 3.94 3.88 -0.14
N ASN A 21 4.25 3.79 1.16
CA ASN A 21 3.43 4.41 2.22
C ASN A 21 3.21 5.91 1.96
N ASN A 22 4.21 6.60 1.40
CA ASN A 22 4.11 8.03 1.08
C ASN A 22 3.13 8.32 -0.05
N ALA A 23 3.16 7.53 -1.14
CA ALA A 23 2.22 7.69 -2.24
C ALA A 23 0.78 7.42 -1.80
N ALA A 24 0.55 6.32 -1.07
CA ALA A 24 -0.76 5.97 -0.53
C ALA A 24 -1.28 7.06 0.42
N ALA A 25 -0.47 7.49 1.38
CA ALA A 25 -0.88 8.51 2.35
C ALA A 25 -1.20 9.85 1.66
N LYS A 26 -0.37 10.28 0.69
CA LYS A 26 -0.61 11.51 -0.07
C LYS A 26 -1.90 11.42 -0.90
N ALA A 27 -2.17 10.29 -1.56
CA ALA A 27 -3.41 10.09 -2.31
C ALA A 27 -4.66 10.11 -1.42
N LEU A 28 -4.52 9.68 -0.17
CA LEU A 28 -5.58 9.67 0.83
C LEU A 28 -5.71 10.99 1.61
N GLY A 29 -4.80 11.95 1.39
CA GLY A 29 -4.78 13.23 2.11
C GLY A 29 -4.38 13.12 3.58
N ILE A 30 -3.64 12.08 3.98
CA ILE A 30 -3.22 11.81 5.36
C ILE A 30 -1.69 11.72 5.49
N LYS A 31 -1.19 11.65 6.72
CA LYS A 31 0.23 11.42 6.99
C LYS A 31 0.57 9.91 6.92
N PRO A 32 1.79 9.52 6.48
CA PRO A 32 2.19 8.11 6.46
C PRO A 32 2.09 7.39 7.81
N ALA A 33 2.32 8.10 8.92
CA ALA A 33 2.16 7.56 10.26
C ALA A 33 0.68 7.26 10.60
N GLU A 34 -0.25 8.05 10.09
CA GLU A 34 -1.69 7.85 10.26
C GLU A 34 -2.18 6.67 9.42
N LEU A 35 -1.69 6.55 8.17
CA LEU A 35 -1.96 5.37 7.33
C LEU A 35 -1.60 4.07 8.07
N LYS A 36 -0.39 4.00 8.66
CA LYS A 36 0.04 2.81 9.43
C LYS A 36 -0.88 2.48 10.60
N LYS A 37 -1.40 3.50 11.30
CA LYS A 37 -2.36 3.30 12.40
C LYS A 37 -3.70 2.78 11.88
N LEU A 38 -4.14 3.26 10.72
CA LEU A 38 -5.43 2.88 10.13
C LEU A 38 -5.41 1.52 9.43
N LEU A 39 -4.26 1.05 8.94
CA LEU A 39 -4.11 -0.31 8.39
C LEU A 39 -4.30 -1.38 9.47
N GLY A 40 -3.97 -1.06 10.73
CA GLY A 40 -4.12 -1.97 11.86
C GLY A 40 -3.11 -3.11 11.82
N ASP A 41 -3.60 -4.33 11.99
CA ASP A 41 -2.77 -5.53 12.10
C ASP A 41 -2.10 -5.90 10.77
N ARG A 42 -1.01 -6.67 10.89
CA ARG A 42 -0.28 -7.18 9.73
C ARG A 42 -1.08 -8.30 9.08
N CYS A 43 -1.38 -8.14 7.81
CA CYS A 43 -1.98 -9.18 6.98
C CYS A 43 -1.41 -9.12 5.55
N PRO A 44 -1.54 -10.21 4.77
CA PRO A 44 -1.06 -10.25 3.40
C PRO A 44 -1.45 -9.02 2.56
N GLU A 45 -2.70 -8.57 2.64
CA GLU A 45 -3.19 -7.42 1.86
C GLU A 45 -2.57 -6.09 2.31
N ASN A 46 -2.23 -5.95 3.59
CA ASN A 46 -1.55 -4.74 4.08
C ASN A 46 -0.05 -4.74 3.72
N SER A 47 0.53 -5.89 3.38
CA SER A 47 1.94 -5.98 2.96
C SER A 47 2.22 -5.32 1.60
N TRP A 48 1.17 -4.94 0.83
CA TRP A 48 1.33 -4.14 -0.39
C TRP A 48 1.90 -2.75 -0.11
N PHE A 49 1.77 -2.23 1.11
CA PHE A 49 2.28 -0.92 1.52
C PHE A 49 3.73 -1.01 2.01
N VAL A 50 4.64 -0.47 1.21
CA VAL A 50 6.08 -0.65 1.42
C VAL A 50 6.80 0.65 1.76
N ASN A 51 7.97 0.56 2.38
CA ASN A 51 8.82 1.72 2.57
C ASN A 51 9.49 2.13 1.24
N ILE A 52 9.88 3.39 1.12
CA ILE A 52 10.49 3.93 -0.11
C ILE A 52 11.95 3.48 -0.30
N ALA A 53 12.68 3.20 0.79
CA ALA A 53 14.12 2.94 0.73
C ALA A 53 14.46 1.52 0.21
N ALA A 54 13.66 0.52 0.60
CA ALA A 54 13.86 -0.89 0.31
C ALA A 54 12.75 -1.48 -0.55
N GLY A 55 11.59 -0.82 -0.69
CA GLY A 55 10.44 -1.41 -1.39
C GLY A 55 9.84 -2.61 -0.63
N GLU A 56 10.06 -2.66 0.68
CA GLU A 56 9.66 -3.74 1.59
C GLU A 56 8.59 -3.31 2.61
N PRO A 57 7.63 -4.19 2.94
CA PRO A 57 6.71 -3.96 4.06
C PRO A 57 7.46 -4.14 5.40
N VAL A 58 7.47 -3.08 6.21
CA VAL A 58 8.29 -3.04 7.44
C VAL A 58 7.66 -3.86 8.56
N GLY A 59 8.44 -4.77 9.14
CA GLY A 59 8.03 -5.57 10.29
C GLY A 59 7.19 -6.80 9.96
N TYR A 60 7.04 -7.13 8.67
CA TYR A 60 6.32 -8.33 8.23
C TYR A 60 7.26 -9.54 8.19
N ALA A 61 6.84 -10.63 8.81
CA ALA A 61 7.40 -11.95 8.58
C ALA A 61 7.01 -12.48 7.19
N ASP A 62 7.74 -13.46 6.67
CA ASP A 62 7.51 -13.95 5.30
C ASP A 62 6.13 -14.60 5.11
N ASN A 63 5.57 -15.20 6.16
CA ASN A 63 4.21 -15.75 6.16
C ASN A 63 3.10 -14.69 6.31
N GLU A 64 3.45 -13.46 6.69
CA GLU A 64 2.51 -12.32 6.76
C GLU A 64 2.47 -11.52 5.44
N LYS A 65 3.40 -11.79 4.51
CA LYS A 65 3.48 -11.12 3.21
C LYS A 65 2.52 -11.77 2.21
N HIS A 66 2.02 -10.96 1.28
CA HIS A 66 1.24 -11.48 0.17
C HIS A 66 2.10 -12.43 -0.68
N PRO A 67 1.61 -13.62 -1.07
CA PRO A 67 2.40 -14.57 -1.87
C PRO A 67 2.83 -13.99 -3.21
N GLU A 68 2.06 -13.04 -3.75
CA GLU A 68 2.37 -12.33 -5.00
C GLU A 68 3.07 -10.98 -4.81
N LEU A 69 3.55 -10.66 -3.60
CA LEU A 69 4.15 -9.36 -3.27
C LEU A 69 5.28 -8.96 -4.25
N TYR A 70 6.09 -9.95 -4.66
CA TYR A 70 7.23 -9.76 -5.56
C TYR A 70 6.96 -10.19 -7.00
N ARG A 71 5.70 -10.46 -7.36
CA ARG A 71 5.32 -10.83 -8.74
C ARG A 71 5.77 -9.79 -9.76
N THR A 72 5.79 -8.51 -9.37
CA THR A 72 6.26 -7.38 -10.18
C THR A 72 7.39 -6.63 -9.48
N LYS A 73 8.32 -6.11 -10.29
CA LYS A 73 9.38 -5.20 -9.83
C LYS A 73 8.89 -3.75 -9.69
N ARG A 74 7.76 -3.41 -10.32
CA ARG A 74 7.22 -2.04 -10.29
C ARG A 74 6.62 -1.72 -8.92
N ILE A 75 6.89 -0.52 -8.44
CA ILE A 75 6.30 0.04 -7.21
C ILE A 75 5.59 1.35 -7.58
N ILE A 76 4.42 1.58 -7.01
CA ILE A 76 3.71 2.85 -7.12
C ILE A 76 4.33 3.83 -6.11
N GLU A 77 5.07 4.82 -6.63
CA GLU A 77 5.78 5.82 -5.84
C GLU A 77 5.12 7.21 -5.89
N SER A 78 4.14 7.38 -6.77
CA SER A 78 3.43 8.64 -7.00
C SER A 78 1.95 8.50 -6.64
N ALA A 79 1.45 9.45 -5.87
CA ALA A 79 0.05 9.51 -5.46
C ALA A 79 -0.88 9.71 -6.67
N GLU A 80 -0.39 10.42 -7.68
CA GLU A 80 -1.12 10.74 -8.91
C GLU A 80 -1.58 9.46 -9.64
N VAL A 81 -0.84 8.35 -9.53
CA VAL A 81 -1.25 7.05 -10.06
C VAL A 81 -2.49 6.51 -9.35
N LEU A 82 -2.56 6.62 -8.03
CA LEU A 82 -3.71 6.17 -7.24
C LEU A 82 -4.90 7.09 -7.48
N THR A 83 -4.71 8.41 -7.40
CA THR A 83 -5.76 9.40 -7.62
C THR A 83 -6.40 9.26 -9.00
N ARG A 84 -5.60 9.06 -10.05
CA ARG A 84 -6.11 8.86 -11.41
C ARG A 84 -6.86 7.55 -11.60
N ASN A 85 -6.42 6.47 -10.95
CA ASN A 85 -6.98 5.14 -11.18
C ASN A 85 -8.16 4.81 -10.24
N LEU A 86 -8.36 5.61 -9.18
CA LEU A 86 -9.37 5.39 -8.15
C LEU A 86 -10.30 6.59 -7.93
N ASP A 87 -10.13 7.67 -8.68
CA ASP A 87 -10.91 8.91 -8.58
C ASP A 87 -10.98 9.45 -7.12
N LEU A 88 -9.81 9.51 -6.45
CA LEU A 88 -9.67 9.83 -5.01
C LEU A 88 -9.65 11.31 -4.63
#